data_AF-A0AAU4DDF2-F1
#
_entry.id   AF-A0AAU4DDF2-F1
#
_cell.length_a   1.000
_cell.length_b   1.000
_cell.length_c   1.000
_cell.angle_alpha   90.00
_cell.angle_beta   90.00
_cell.angle_gamma   90.00
#
_symmetry.space_group_name_H-M   'P 1'
#
loop_
_entity.id
_entity.type
_entity.pdbx_description
1 polymer ?
#
loop_
_entity_poly.entity_id
_entity_poly.type
_entity_poly.pdbx_seq_one_letter_code
_entity_poly.pdbx_strand_id
1 'polypeptide(L)'
;MTTNATEDAARRVSDRYSFGQRFAVEDISPGRLRYHLLRLTSVGLRHEDLPDLIELGRLALLDANVEEQCARVLKRPDASELAVAIASIVREPAGPASPGAVMVGAVLGAYASMSDVPGESRSAVALHGAIGGAIAVSTALLVLEQLGREARADYSKEQD
;
A
#
# COMPACT_ATOMS: atom_id res chain seq x y z
N MET A 1 5.45 20.64 -33.05
CA MET A 1 4.27 20.31 -32.22
C MET A 1 4.57 19.05 -31.40
N THR A 2 5.39 19.16 -30.36
CA THR A 2 5.84 18.02 -29.53
C THR A 2 5.88 18.33 -28.03
N THR A 3 5.51 19.55 -27.63
CA THR A 3 5.50 20.02 -26.24
C THR A 3 4.32 19.49 -25.40
N ASN A 4 3.26 18.94 -25.99
CA ASN A 4 2.03 18.67 -25.24
C ASN A 4 2.00 17.33 -24.47
N ALA A 5 2.59 16.25 -24.99
CA ALA A 5 2.36 14.91 -24.42
C ALA A 5 3.04 14.71 -23.06
N THR A 6 4.27 15.21 -22.91
CA THR A 6 5.05 15.11 -21.66
C THR A 6 4.52 16.07 -20.59
N GLU A 7 4.11 17.28 -20.98
CA GLU A 7 3.49 18.26 -20.06
C GLU A 7 2.12 17.76 -19.58
N ASP A 8 1.31 17.16 -20.45
CA ASP A 8 0.04 16.54 -20.07
C ASP A 8 0.24 15.31 -19.19
N ALA A 9 1.29 14.51 -19.43
CA ALA A 9 1.65 13.40 -18.56
C ALA A 9 2.09 13.87 -17.18
N ALA A 10 2.97 14.87 -17.11
CA ALA A 10 3.42 15.47 -15.85
C ALA A 10 2.26 16.05 -15.04
N ARG A 11 1.32 16.75 -15.70
CA ARG A 11 0.12 17.29 -15.07
C ARG A 11 -0.76 16.17 -14.50
N ARG A 12 -1.07 15.14 -15.28
CA ARG A 12 -1.84 13.97 -14.82
C ARG A 12 -1.19 13.27 -13.62
N VAL A 13 0.13 13.10 -13.64
CA VAL A 13 0.88 12.49 -12.52
C VAL A 13 0.79 13.38 -11.28
N SER A 14 1.01 14.69 -11.42
CA SER A 14 0.94 15.64 -10.31
C SER A 14 -0.46 15.68 -9.69
N ASP A 15 -1.51 15.75 -10.51
CA ASP A 15 -2.89 15.76 -10.04
C ASP A 15 -3.21 14.46 -9.28
N ARG A 16 -2.75 13.31 -9.79
CA ARG A 16 -2.97 12.01 -9.17
C ARG A 16 -2.19 11.86 -7.86
N TYR A 17 -0.97 12.37 -7.80
CA TYR A 17 -0.17 12.41 -6.57
C TYR A 17 -0.83 13.29 -5.51
N SER A 18 -1.24 14.51 -5.87
CA SER A 18 -1.91 15.44 -4.94
C SER A 18 -3.30 14.96 -4.51
N PHE A 19 -4.02 14.24 -5.37
CA PHE A 19 -5.27 13.57 -5.00
C PHE A 19 -5.01 12.41 -4.03
N GLY A 20 -4.02 11.56 -4.34
CA GLY A 20 -3.62 10.44 -3.47
C GLY A 20 -3.13 10.90 -2.09
N GLN A 21 -2.35 11.99 -2.02
CA GLN A 21 -1.91 12.58 -0.75
C GLN A 21 -3.05 13.13 0.08
N ARG A 22 -3.94 13.95 -0.50
CA ARG A 22 -5.10 14.49 0.23
C ARG A 22 -5.97 13.36 0.78
N PHE A 23 -6.17 12.32 -0.02
CA PHE A 23 -6.92 11.15 0.38
C PHE A 23 -6.25 10.36 1.52
N ALA A 24 -4.93 10.16 1.43
CA ALA A 24 -4.17 9.52 2.50
C ALA A 24 -4.20 10.34 3.81
N VAL A 25 -4.38 11.66 3.75
CA VAL A 25 -4.39 12.55 4.92
C VAL A 25 -5.79 12.73 5.52
N GLU A 26 -6.83 12.86 4.69
CA GLU A 26 -8.22 13.08 5.14
C GLU A 26 -8.76 11.94 6.01
N ASP A 27 -8.25 10.71 5.82
CA ASP A 27 -8.73 9.51 6.51
C ASP A 27 -7.91 9.09 7.75
N ILE A 28 -6.80 9.78 8.06
CA ILE A 28 -5.99 9.53 9.27
C ILE A 28 -6.75 9.91 10.54
N SER A 29 -7.81 10.74 10.42
CA SER A 29 -8.41 11.44 11.55
C SER A 29 -9.28 10.60 12.51
N PRO A 30 -9.35 9.26 12.39
CA PRO A 30 -9.57 8.43 13.58
C PRO A 30 -8.62 7.23 13.73
N GLY A 31 -7.51 7.16 12.98
CA GLY A 31 -6.58 6.02 13.02
C GLY A 31 -7.20 4.72 12.49
N ARG A 32 -8.12 4.81 11.51
CA ARG A 32 -8.89 3.67 11.01
C ARG A 32 -8.84 3.59 9.49
N LEU A 33 -8.39 2.44 8.98
CA LEU A 33 -8.41 2.09 7.54
C LEU A 33 -9.81 1.87 6.96
N ARG A 34 -10.86 2.05 7.76
CA ARG A 34 -12.25 1.67 7.41
C ARG A 34 -12.72 2.26 6.09
N TYR A 35 -12.43 3.54 5.84
CA TYR A 35 -12.91 4.21 4.63
C TYR A 35 -12.15 3.76 3.38
N HIS A 36 -10.83 3.63 3.47
CA HIS A 36 -10.00 3.08 2.39
C HIS A 36 -10.44 1.65 2.02
N LEU A 37 -10.63 0.79 3.03
CA LEU A 37 -11.12 -0.57 2.82
C LEU A 37 -12.52 -0.58 2.19
N LEU A 38 -13.43 0.29 2.64
CA LEU A 38 -14.76 0.43 2.04
C LEU A 38 -14.66 0.81 0.56
N ARG A 39 -13.77 1.72 0.17
CA ARG A 39 -13.60 2.08 -1.25
C ARG A 39 -13.02 0.94 -2.09
N LEU A 40 -12.17 0.09 -1.52
CA LEU A 40 -11.65 -1.08 -2.21
C LEU A 40 -12.74 -2.09 -2.57
N THR A 41 -13.94 -1.99 -1.99
CA THR A 41 -15.10 -2.81 -2.42
C THR A 41 -15.52 -2.54 -3.87
N SER A 42 -15.22 -1.35 -4.39
CA SER A 42 -15.46 -1.01 -5.79
C SER A 42 -14.49 -1.66 -6.78
N VAL A 43 -13.43 -2.31 -6.29
CA VAL A 43 -12.35 -2.92 -7.11
C VAL A 43 -12.03 -4.35 -6.70
N GLY A 44 -12.99 -5.07 -6.13
CA GLY A 44 -12.90 -6.51 -5.91
C GLY A 44 -12.74 -6.96 -4.47
N LEU A 45 -12.62 -6.03 -3.51
CA LEU A 45 -12.84 -6.39 -2.10
C LEU A 45 -14.32 -6.70 -1.86
N ARG A 46 -14.62 -7.71 -1.06
CA ARG A 46 -16.00 -8.02 -0.68
C ARG A 46 -16.38 -7.26 0.59
N HIS A 47 -17.66 -6.92 0.75
CA HIS A 47 -18.13 -6.24 1.96
C HIS A 47 -17.92 -7.10 3.20
N GLU A 48 -18.01 -8.42 3.02
CA GLU A 48 -17.78 -9.45 4.01
C GLU A 48 -16.30 -9.49 4.47
N ASP A 49 -15.34 -9.02 3.66
CA ASP A 49 -13.92 -8.94 4.05
C ASP A 49 -13.64 -7.78 5.01
N LEU A 50 -14.49 -6.74 5.01
CA LEU A 50 -14.23 -5.50 5.74
C LEU A 50 -14.03 -5.70 7.25
N PRO A 51 -14.87 -6.44 7.99
CA PRO A 51 -14.68 -6.60 9.43
C PRO A 51 -13.34 -7.24 9.75
N ASP A 52 -12.94 -8.25 8.98
CA ASP A 52 -11.70 -8.98 9.21
C ASP A 52 -10.46 -8.14 8.90
N LEU A 53 -10.51 -7.34 7.83
CA LEU A 53 -9.40 -6.45 7.46
C LEU A 53 -9.31 -5.20 8.36
N ILE A 54 -10.44 -4.70 8.87
CA ILE A 54 -10.45 -3.62 9.86
C ILE A 54 -9.79 -4.11 11.15
N GLU A 55 -10.14 -5.30 11.61
CA GLU A 55 -9.54 -5.88 12.82
C GLU A 55 -8.06 -6.20 12.61
N LEU A 56 -7.70 -6.76 11.45
CA LEU A 56 -6.30 -6.97 11.09
C LEU A 56 -5.52 -5.65 11.11
N GLY A 57 -6.07 -4.60 10.51
CA GLY A 57 -5.46 -3.27 10.52
C GLY A 57 -5.31 -2.70 11.92
N ARG A 58 -6.31 -2.88 12.79
CA ARG A 58 -6.24 -2.47 14.21
C ARG A 58 -5.12 -3.21 14.95
N LEU A 59 -5.03 -4.52 14.81
CA LEU A 59 -3.99 -5.33 15.45
C LEU A 59 -2.60 -4.94 14.94
N ALA A 60 -2.45 -4.82 13.62
CA ALA A 60 -1.19 -4.47 12.97
C ALA A 60 -0.69 -3.08 13.38
N LEU A 61 -1.59 -2.08 13.47
CA LEU A 61 -1.24 -0.71 13.91
C LEU A 61 -0.90 -0.61 15.40
N LEU A 62 -1.35 -1.56 16.21
CA LEU A 62 -1.04 -1.64 17.64
C LEU A 62 0.15 -2.58 17.92
N ASP A 63 0.85 -3.04 16.88
CA ASP A 63 1.92 -4.05 16.96
C ASP A 63 1.51 -5.29 17.77
N ALA A 64 0.22 -5.64 17.73
CA ALA A 64 -0.32 -6.83 18.36
C ALA A 64 -0.11 -8.07 17.47
N ASN A 65 -0.29 -9.26 18.04
CA ASN A 65 -0.21 -10.50 17.27
C ASN A 65 -1.31 -10.56 16.18
N VAL A 66 -0.90 -10.64 14.92
CA VAL A 66 -1.79 -10.68 13.74
C VAL A 66 -2.07 -12.10 13.23
N GLU A 67 -1.39 -13.14 13.74
CA GLU A 67 -1.41 -14.49 13.16
C GLU A 67 -2.82 -15.09 13.08
N GLU A 68 -3.59 -15.02 14.16
CA GLU A 68 -4.94 -15.59 14.20
C GLU A 68 -5.88 -14.88 13.23
N GLN A 69 -5.75 -13.56 13.11
CA GLN A 69 -6.58 -12.76 12.23
C GLN A 69 -6.19 -12.95 10.76
N CYS A 70 -4.89 -13.06 10.46
CA CYS A 70 -4.42 -13.44 9.13
C CYS A 70 -4.92 -14.83 8.75
N ALA A 71 -4.77 -15.81 9.64
CA ALA A 71 -5.24 -17.18 9.40
C ALA A 71 -6.75 -17.24 9.15
N ARG A 72 -7.54 -16.41 9.85
CA ARG A 72 -8.99 -16.28 9.62
C ARG A 72 -9.31 -15.84 8.20
N VAL A 73 -8.67 -14.78 7.71
CA VAL A 73 -8.86 -14.29 6.33
C VAL A 73 -8.41 -15.34 5.32
N LEU A 74 -7.22 -15.92 5.50
CA LEU A 74 -6.62 -16.87 4.55
C LEU A 74 -7.40 -18.19 4.42
N LYS A 75 -8.05 -18.65 5.50
CA LYS A 75 -8.81 -19.91 5.52
C LYS A 75 -10.28 -19.73 5.13
N ARG A 76 -10.74 -18.49 4.97
CA ARG A 76 -12.13 -18.20 4.68
C ARG A 76 -12.41 -18.46 3.19
N PRO A 77 -13.32 -19.40 2.84
CA PRO A 77 -13.48 -19.90 1.47
C PRO A 77 -14.01 -18.85 0.49
N ASP A 78 -14.67 -17.83 1.00
CA ASP A 78 -15.27 -16.73 0.24
C ASP A 78 -14.52 -15.41 0.42
N ALA A 79 -13.30 -15.42 0.95
CA ALA A 79 -12.45 -14.23 0.98
C ALA A 79 -12.10 -13.78 -0.44
N SER A 80 -12.09 -12.46 -0.69
CA SER A 80 -11.61 -11.93 -1.97
C SER A 80 -10.10 -12.12 -2.11
N GLU A 81 -9.62 -12.20 -3.37
CA GLU A 81 -8.19 -12.27 -3.67
C GLU A 81 -7.41 -11.09 -3.04
N LEU A 82 -8.01 -9.90 -3.06
CA LEU A 82 -7.40 -8.71 -2.46
C LEU A 82 -7.30 -8.84 -0.93
N ALA A 83 -8.31 -9.39 -0.26
CA ALA A 83 -8.26 -9.62 1.18
C ALA A 83 -7.19 -10.66 1.55
N VAL A 84 -7.12 -11.77 0.79
CA VAL A 84 -6.10 -12.82 0.96
C VAL A 84 -4.70 -12.25 0.77
N ALA A 85 -4.49 -11.40 -0.24
CA ALA A 85 -3.20 -10.78 -0.50
C ALA A 85 -2.78 -9.83 0.63
N ILE A 86 -3.67 -8.95 1.09
CA ILE A 86 -3.39 -8.05 2.21
C ILE A 86 -3.03 -8.86 3.47
N ALA A 87 -3.81 -9.89 3.80
CA ALA A 87 -3.52 -10.75 4.95
C ALA A 87 -2.19 -11.50 4.82
N SER A 88 -1.85 -11.99 3.61
CA SER A 88 -0.58 -12.68 3.36
C SER A 88 0.62 -11.74 3.56
N ILE A 89 0.51 -10.52 3.03
CA ILE A 89 1.55 -9.48 3.13
C ILE A 89 1.78 -9.07 4.59
N VAL A 90 0.71 -8.89 5.37
CA VAL A 90 0.79 -8.43 6.77
C VAL A 90 1.28 -9.53 7.71
N ARG A 91 1.00 -10.80 7.41
CA ARG A 91 1.43 -11.94 8.22
C ARG A 91 2.94 -12.08 8.26
N GLU A 92 3.60 -11.88 7.12
CA GLU A 92 5.04 -12.07 6.96
C GLU A 92 5.67 -10.80 6.37
N PRO A 93 5.73 -9.69 7.14
CA PRO A 93 6.29 -8.45 6.65
C PRO A 93 7.79 -8.64 6.39
N ALA A 94 8.23 -8.31 5.18
CA ALA A 94 9.65 -8.31 4.84
C ALA A 94 10.30 -6.99 5.28
N GLY A 95 11.55 -7.07 5.77
CA GLY A 95 12.35 -5.90 6.11
C GLY A 95 12.04 -5.30 7.49
N PRO A 96 12.50 -4.06 7.76
CA PRO A 96 12.39 -3.43 9.08
C PRO A 96 11.03 -2.80 9.39
N ALA A 97 10.08 -2.81 8.44
CA ALA A 97 8.79 -2.17 8.63
C ALA A 97 7.88 -2.98 9.57
N SER A 98 7.11 -2.27 10.41
CA SER A 98 6.11 -2.91 11.27
C SER A 98 4.94 -3.47 10.45
N PRO A 99 4.21 -4.48 10.96
CA PRO A 99 3.00 -4.98 10.31
C PRO A 99 1.99 -3.86 9.99
N GLY A 100 1.84 -2.88 10.89
CA GLY A 100 0.99 -1.72 10.69
C GLY A 100 1.41 -0.86 9.50
N ALA A 101 2.70 -0.57 9.37
CA ALA A 101 3.23 0.17 8.24
C ALA A 101 3.02 -0.58 6.91
N VAL A 102 3.28 -1.89 6.91
CA VAL A 102 3.06 -2.77 5.76
C VAL A 102 1.57 -2.83 5.36
N MET A 103 0.66 -2.95 6.33
CA MET A 103 -0.79 -2.90 6.11
C MET A 103 -1.21 -1.57 5.45
N VAL A 104 -0.73 -0.45 5.98
CA VAL A 104 -1.02 0.88 5.42
C VAL A 104 -0.49 1.00 4.00
N GLY A 105 0.75 0.57 3.75
CA GLY A 105 1.35 0.54 2.42
C GLY A 105 0.52 -0.28 1.43
N ALA A 106 0.08 -1.47 1.83
CA ALA A 106 -0.77 -2.33 1.00
C ALA A 106 -2.12 -1.67 0.66
N VAL A 107 -2.82 -1.12 1.66
CA VAL A 107 -4.12 -0.50 1.44
C VAL A 107 -4.01 0.76 0.57
N LEU A 108 -3.02 1.62 0.82
CA LEU A 108 -2.79 2.83 0.05
C LEU A 108 -2.34 2.54 -1.38
N GLY A 109 -1.47 1.53 -1.57
CA GLY A 109 -1.03 1.11 -2.89
C GLY A 109 -2.18 0.53 -3.72
N ALA A 110 -3.01 -0.33 -3.12
CA ALA A 110 -4.22 -0.84 -3.75
C ALA A 110 -5.14 0.30 -4.18
N TYR A 111 -5.35 1.27 -3.29
CA TYR A 111 -6.18 2.44 -3.57
C TYR A 111 -5.63 3.31 -4.70
N ALA A 112 -4.33 3.64 -4.67
CA ALA A 112 -3.69 4.50 -5.67
C ALA A 112 -3.75 3.91 -7.09
N SER A 113 -3.81 2.58 -7.19
CA SER A 113 -3.92 1.86 -8.45
C SER A 113 -5.33 1.88 -9.05
N MET A 114 -6.36 2.28 -8.30
CA MET A 114 -7.76 2.23 -8.73
C MET A 114 -8.11 3.14 -9.92
N SER A 115 -7.35 4.20 -10.17
CA SER A 115 -7.76 5.21 -11.16
C SER A 115 -7.47 4.81 -12.61
N ASP A 116 -8.44 5.09 -13.48
CA ASP A 116 -8.42 5.04 -14.96
C ASP A 116 -8.25 3.69 -15.66
N VAL A 117 -8.37 2.57 -14.95
CA VAL A 117 -8.43 1.24 -15.62
C VAL A 117 -9.89 0.86 -15.90
N PRO A 118 -10.32 0.75 -17.18
CA PRO A 118 -11.64 0.21 -17.50
C PRO A 118 -11.69 -1.32 -17.35
N GLY A 119 -12.84 -1.85 -16.92
CA GLY A 119 -13.17 -3.27 -17.02
C GLY A 119 -12.66 -4.21 -15.91
N GLU A 120 -12.59 -5.50 -16.23
CA GLU A 120 -12.30 -6.64 -15.33
C GLU A 120 -10.89 -6.59 -14.70
N SER A 121 -9.97 -5.81 -15.25
CA SER A 121 -8.59 -5.70 -14.76
C SER A 121 -8.44 -4.90 -13.46
N ARG A 122 -9.49 -4.23 -12.95
CA ARG A 122 -9.42 -3.40 -11.75
C ARG A 122 -8.98 -4.16 -10.50
N SER A 123 -9.44 -5.41 -10.34
CA SER A 123 -9.05 -6.22 -9.18
C SER A 123 -7.59 -6.64 -9.24
N ALA A 124 -7.12 -7.07 -10.42
CA ALA A 124 -5.71 -7.36 -10.64
C ALA A 124 -4.84 -6.12 -10.41
N VAL A 125 -5.25 -4.95 -10.87
CA VAL A 125 -4.51 -3.69 -10.66
C VAL A 125 -4.47 -3.31 -9.18
N ALA A 126 -5.59 -3.42 -8.46
CA ALA A 126 -5.65 -3.24 -7.01
C ALA A 126 -4.71 -4.19 -6.26
N LEU A 127 -4.66 -5.46 -6.68
CA LEU A 127 -3.75 -6.46 -6.12
C LEU A 127 -2.27 -6.07 -6.32
N HIS A 128 -1.89 -5.69 -7.54
CA HIS A 128 -0.52 -5.24 -7.83
C HIS A 128 -0.18 -3.94 -7.07
N GLY A 129 -1.15 -3.04 -6.96
CA GLY A 129 -1.04 -1.84 -6.14
C GLY A 129 -0.75 -2.19 -4.68
N ALA A 130 -1.46 -3.16 -4.12
CA ALA A 130 -1.25 -3.61 -2.74
C ALA A 130 0.17 -4.14 -2.52
N ILE A 131 0.63 -5.01 -3.41
CA ILE A 131 1.98 -5.57 -3.37
C ILE A 131 3.02 -4.45 -3.48
N GLY A 132 2.89 -3.57 -4.47
CA GLY A 132 3.84 -2.48 -4.70
C GLY A 132 3.91 -1.48 -3.54
N GLY A 133 2.76 -1.12 -2.96
CA GLY A 133 2.70 -0.23 -1.81
C GLY A 133 3.32 -0.84 -0.55
N ALA A 134 3.08 -2.13 -0.30
CA ALA A 134 3.71 -2.85 0.80
C ALA A 134 5.24 -2.93 0.62
N ILE A 135 5.73 -3.30 -0.56
CA ILE A 135 7.17 -3.34 -0.87
C ILE A 135 7.80 -1.97 -0.67
N ALA A 136 7.18 -0.90 -1.18
CA ALA A 136 7.69 0.45 -1.05
C ALA A 136 7.90 0.82 0.43
N VAL A 137 6.91 0.56 1.28
CA VAL A 137 7.01 0.83 2.73
C VAL A 137 8.05 -0.06 3.40
N SER A 138 8.07 -1.35 3.10
CA SER A 138 9.01 -2.33 3.66
C SER A 138 10.47 -2.04 3.34
N THR A 139 10.76 -1.46 2.18
CA THR A 139 12.13 -1.33 1.66
C THR A 139 12.68 0.09 1.67
N ALA A 140 11.82 1.13 1.72
CA ALA A 140 12.25 2.52 1.57
C ALA A 140 13.36 2.93 2.53
N LEU A 141 13.23 2.61 3.83
CA LEU A 141 14.23 2.99 4.82
C LEU A 141 15.58 2.30 4.60
N LEU A 142 15.56 1.01 4.25
CA LEU A 142 16.77 0.24 3.97
C LEU A 142 17.49 0.77 2.72
N VAL A 143 16.73 1.08 1.66
CA VAL A 143 17.28 1.65 0.43
C VAL A 143 17.89 3.03 0.70
N LEU A 144 17.18 3.90 1.43
CA LEU A 144 17.69 5.23 1.78
C LEU A 144 18.94 5.17 2.66
N GLU A 145 19.00 4.23 3.61
CA GLU A 145 20.19 4.02 4.43
C GLU A 145 21.39 3.55 3.58
N GLN A 146 21.18 2.57 2.72
CA GLN A 146 22.24 2.05 1.86
C GLN A 146 22.80 3.11 0.92
N LEU A 147 21.93 3.83 0.21
CA LEU A 147 22.32 4.92 -0.68
C LEU A 147 23.03 6.05 0.08
N GLY A 148 22.58 6.35 1.30
CA GLY A 148 23.23 7.35 2.15
C GLY A 148 24.64 6.94 2.59
N ARG A 149 24.89 5.64 2.84
CA ARG A 149 26.22 5.12 3.17
C ARG A 149 27.17 5.17 1.97
N GLU A 150 26.68 4.75 0.79
CA GLU A 150 27.46 4.78 -0.45
C GLU A 150 27.85 6.19 -0.83
N ALA A 151 26.90 7.14 -0.83
CA ALA A 151 27.18 8.54 -1.12
C ALA A 151 28.26 9.12 -0.20
N ARG A 152 28.21 8.84 1.11
CA ARG A 152 29.23 9.31 2.06
C ARG A 152 30.59 8.69 1.82
N ALA A 153 30.64 7.41 1.46
CA ALA A 153 31.89 6.72 1.15
C ALA A 153 32.57 7.33 -0.08
N ASP A 154 31.80 7.68 -1.11
CA ASP A 154 32.33 8.31 -2.32
C ASP A 154 32.86 9.73 -2.04
N TYR A 155 32.14 10.55 -1.27
CA TYR A 155 32.61 11.87 -0.85
C TYR A 155 33.92 11.84 -0.05
N SER A 156 34.15 10.78 0.76
CA SER A 156 35.40 10.65 1.52
C SER A 156 36.61 10.29 0.65
N LYS A 157 36.41 9.59 -0.47
CA LYS A 157 37.49 9.21 -1.41
C LYS A 157 37.93 10.34 -2.32
N GLU A 158 37.08 11.35 -2.54
CA GLU A 158 37.41 12.53 -3.35
C GLU A 158 38.20 13.60 -2.56
N GLN A 159 38.35 13.44 -1.24
CA GLN A 159 39.08 14.37 -0.36
C GLN A 159 40.49 13.91 0.01
N ASP A 160 40.87 12.68 -0.36
CA ASP A 160 42.22 12.10 -0.21
C ASP A 160 42.97 12.11 -1.55
#